data_AF-A0A1I5UCV9-F1
#
_entry.id   AF-A0A1I5UCV9-F1
#
_cell.length_a   1.000
_cell.length_b   1.000
_cell.length_c   1.000
_cell.angle_alpha   90.00
_cell.angle_beta   90.00
_cell.angle_gamma   90.00
#
_symmetry.space_group_name_H-M   'P 1'
#
loop_
_entity.id
_entity.type
_entity.pdbx_description
1 polymer ?
#
loop_
_entity_poly.entity_id
_entity_poly.type
_entity_poly.pdbx_seq_one_letter_code
_entity_poly.pdbx_strand_id
1 'polypeptide(L)' 'MDTVFIKSQRKGAVCLMHCPYCKSKLTGKLGANHYYCWDCFVEWTIEDGEYTLYQVEEDGSLCCLDDLFGKHWYLEERG' A
#
# COMPACT_ATOMS: atom_id res chain seq x y z
N MET A 1 -10.93 -6.87 13.99
CA MET A 1 -10.19 -7.97 13.31
C MET A 1 -10.54 -7.84 11.86
N ASP A 2 -9.87 -6.89 11.22
CA ASP A 2 -10.38 -6.29 10.01
C ASP A 2 -9.91 -7.12 8.83
N THR A 3 -10.91 -7.57 8.11
CA THR A 3 -10.87 -8.70 7.20
C THR A 3 -10.15 -8.28 5.92
N VAL A 4 -8.82 -8.28 5.94
CA VAL A 4 -8.00 -8.31 4.72
C VAL A 4 -7.91 -9.78 4.25
N PHE A 5 -9.07 -10.42 4.09
CA PHE A 5 -9.17 -11.68 3.37
C PHE A 5 -9.46 -11.34 1.92
N ILE A 6 -8.41 -11.36 1.10
CA ILE A 6 -8.48 -11.31 -0.36
C ILE A 6 -9.09 -12.64 -0.85
N LYS A 7 -10.40 -12.84 -0.62
CA LYS A 7 -11.19 -13.85 -1.32
C LYS A 7 -11.96 -13.16 -2.43
N SER A 8 -11.40 -13.18 -3.64
CA SER A 8 -12.10 -13.34 -4.94
C SER A 8 -11.30 -12.66 -6.06
N GLN A 9 -10.40 -13.41 -6.68
CA GLN A 9 -9.79 -13.05 -7.97
C GLN A 9 -10.84 -13.28 -9.08
N ARG A 10 -11.81 -12.38 -9.22
CA ARG A 10 -12.65 -12.32 -10.43
C ARG A 10 -11.81 -11.68 -11.53
N LYS A 11 -11.60 -12.40 -12.64
CA LYS A 11 -10.90 -11.91 -13.84
C LYS A 11 -11.51 -10.55 -14.26
N GLY A 12 -10.76 -9.46 -14.03
CA GLY A 12 -11.17 -8.09 -14.39
C GLY A 12 -11.52 -7.14 -13.23
N ALA A 13 -11.39 -7.55 -11.96
CA ALA A 13 -11.59 -6.66 -10.82
C ALA A 13 -10.30 -5.91 -10.46
N VAL A 14 -10.31 -4.57 -10.60
CA VAL A 14 -9.27 -3.70 -10.02
C VAL A 14 -9.28 -3.90 -8.50
N CYS A 15 -8.13 -4.20 -7.91
CA CYS A 15 -8.02 -4.34 -6.46
C CYS A 15 -8.19 -2.94 -5.84
N LEU A 16 -9.41 -2.66 -5.36
CA LEU A 16 -9.78 -1.45 -4.63
C LEU A 16 -9.19 -1.48 -3.22
N MET A 17 -7.86 -1.45 -3.11
CA MET A 17 -7.25 -1.02 -1.87
C MET A 17 -7.35 0.51 -1.83
N HIS A 18 -7.68 1.07 -0.68
CA HIS A 18 -7.55 2.51 -0.53
C HIS A 18 -6.09 2.78 -0.23
N CYS A 19 -5.48 3.73 -0.95
CA CYS A 19 -4.13 4.14 -0.61
C CYS A 19 -4.11 4.64 0.85
N PRO A 20 -3.27 4.11 1.73
CA PRO A 20 -3.21 4.58 3.12
C PRO A 20 -2.74 6.05 3.22
N TYR A 21 -2.01 6.54 2.21
CA TYR A 21 -1.49 7.90 2.16
C TYR A 21 -2.53 8.93 1.69
N CYS A 22 -3.11 8.77 0.49
CA CYS A 22 -4.06 9.73 -0.08
C CYS A 22 -5.54 9.31 0.01
N LYS A 23 -5.84 8.10 0.49
CA LYS A 23 -7.19 7.49 0.54
C LYS A 23 -7.86 7.31 -0.82
N SER A 24 -7.10 7.46 -1.91
CA SER A 24 -7.62 7.29 -3.27
C SER A 24 -7.92 5.83 -3.57
N LYS A 25 -8.87 5.60 -4.48
CA LYS A 25 -9.33 4.28 -4.95
C LYS A 25 -8.54 3.77 -6.14
N LEU A 26 -7.71 4.63 -6.73
CA LEU A 26 -6.93 4.37 -7.94
C LEU A 26 -5.61 3.68 -7.59
N THR A 27 -5.73 2.50 -6.98
CA THR A 27 -4.58 1.68 -6.61
C THR A 27 -4.50 0.46 -7.51
N GLY A 28 -3.30 0.17 -8.01
CA GLY A 28 -2.97 -1.04 -8.73
C GLY A 28 -2.23 -2.04 -7.84
N LYS A 29 -2.37 -3.33 -8.16
CA LYS A 29 -1.56 -4.40 -7.57
C LYS A 29 -0.45 -4.75 -8.58
N LEU A 30 0.81 -4.51 -8.21
CA LEU A 30 1.97 -4.76 -9.08
C LEU A 30 2.49 -6.20 -8.93
N GLY A 31 2.37 -6.79 -7.74
CA GLY A 31 2.88 -8.13 -7.43
C GLY A 31 2.01 -8.86 -6.41
N ALA A 32 2.50 -9.96 -5.83
CA ALA A 32 1.73 -10.72 -4.83
C ALA A 32 1.36 -9.86 -3.60
N ASN A 33 2.31 -9.04 -3.16
CA ASN A 33 2.24 -8.20 -1.96
C ASN A 33 2.58 -6.73 -2.22
N HIS A 34 2.88 -6.35 -3.46
CA HIS A 34 3.18 -4.97 -3.85
C HIS A 34 1.97 -4.28 -4.47
N TYR A 35 1.76 -3.04 -4.08
CA TYR A 35 0.66 -2.18 -4.49
C TYR A 35 1.17 -0.78 -4.81
N TYR A 36 0.52 -0.10 -5.73
CA TYR A 36 0.92 1.22 -6.20
C TYR A 36 -0.28 2.13 -6.39
N CYS A 37 -0.17 3.39 -5.98
CA CYS A 37 -1.21 4.39 -6.19
C CYS A 37 -0.85 5.32 -7.34
N TRP A 38 -1.75 5.40 -8.32
CA TRP A 38 -1.63 6.29 -9.48
C TRP A 38 -1.88 7.77 -9.16
N ASP A 39 -2.46 8.06 -7.99
CA ASP A 39 -2.89 9.40 -7.61
C ASP A 39 -1.79 10.16 -6.85
N CYS A 40 -1.10 9.47 -5.93
CA CYS A 40 -0.05 10.05 -5.10
C CYS A 40 1.37 9.50 -5.40
N PHE A 41 1.51 8.62 -6.40
CA PHE A 41 2.77 8.00 -6.77
C PHE A 41 3.45 7.25 -5.62
N VAL A 42 2.66 6.68 -4.71
CA VAL A 42 3.16 5.89 -3.57
C VAL A 42 3.02 4.40 -3.89
N GLU A 43 4.11 3.67 -3.76
CA GLU A 43 4.16 2.22 -3.72
C GLU A 43 4.18 1.72 -2.27
N TRP A 44 3.52 0.59 -1.98
CA TRP A 44 3.65 -0.09 -0.70
C TRP A 44 3.66 -1.60 -0.83
N THR A 45 4.30 -2.25 0.13
CA THR A 45 4.49 -3.69 0.19
C THR A 45 3.95 -4.23 1.50
N ILE A 46 3.35 -5.42 1.46
CA ILE A 46 2.76 -6.09 2.63
C ILE A 46 3.49 -7.42 2.84
N GLU A 47 4.40 -7.48 3.81
CA GLU A 47 5.19 -8.67 4.10
C GLU A 47 5.06 -9.04 5.57
N ASP A 48 4.62 -10.27 5.88
CA ASP A 48 4.38 -10.74 7.26
C ASP A 48 3.51 -9.81 8.15
N GLY A 49 2.68 -9.00 7.50
CA GLY A 49 1.82 -8.02 8.15
C GLY A 49 2.43 -6.63 8.22
N GLU A 50 3.73 -6.45 7.95
CA GLU A 50 4.45 -5.17 7.87
C GLU A 50 4.14 -4.43 6.57
N TYR A 51 3.82 -3.14 6.70
CA TYR A 51 3.55 -2.24 5.57
C TYR A 51 4.74 -1.34 5.32
N THR A 52 5.46 -1.56 4.23
CA THR A 52 6.57 -0.68 3.81
C THR A 52 6.09 0.25 2.70
N LEU A 53 6.26 1.56 2.85
CA LEU A 53 5.83 2.57 1.87
C LEU A 53 7.03 3.23 1.20
N TYR A 54 6.91 3.49 -0.10
CA TYR A 54 7.88 4.16 -0.95
C TYR A 54 7.19 5.23 -1.78
N GLN A 55 7.60 6.48 -1.65
CA GLN A 55 7.16 7.55 -2.53
C GLN A 55 8.04 7.59 -3.76
N VAL A 56 7.43 7.62 -4.94
CA VAL A 56 8.15 7.91 -6.18
C VAL A 56 8.19 9.43 -6.35
N GLU A 57 9.40 9.99 -6.38
CA GLU A 57 9.61 11.41 -6.69
C GLU A 57 9.43 11.69 -8.19
N GLU A 58 9.37 12.98 -8.58
CA GLU A 58 9.16 13.39 -9.98
C GLU A 58 10.28 12.91 -10.92
N ASP A 59 11.50 12.73 -10.39
CA ASP A 59 12.63 12.19 -11.15
C ASP A 59 12.61 10.65 -11.26
N GLY A 60 11.67 9.99 -10.58
CA GLY A 60 11.55 8.53 -10.52
C GLY A 60 12.37 7.88 -9.41
N SER A 61 13.02 8.66 -8.54
CA SER A 61 13.70 8.12 -7.35
C SER A 61 12.68 7.60 -6.34
N LEU A 62 13.03 6.48 -5.68
CA LEU A 62 12.22 5.87 -4.62
C LEU A 62 12.69 6.39 -3.26
N CYS A 63 11.84 7.18 -2.61
CA CYS A 63 12.06 7.65 -1.26
C CYS A 63 11.29 6.78 -0.26
N CYS A 64 12.02 6.10 0.63
CA CYS A 64 11.41 5.30 1.70
C CYS A 64 10.63 6.22 2.65
N LEU A 65 9.33 6.00 2.77
CA LEU A 65 8.48 6.69 3.74
C LEU A 65 8.54 6.05 5.13
N ASP A 66 9.29 4.95 5.27
CA ASP A 66 9.50 4.22 6.52
C ASP A 66 10.15 5.08 7.62
N ASP A 67 10.98 6.07 7.26
CA ASP A 67 11.55 7.02 8.20
C ASP A 67 10.52 8.02 8.77
N LEU A 68 9.46 8.32 8.02
CA LEU A 68 8.39 9.25 8.43
C LEU A 68 7.26 8.54 9.17
N PHE A 69 6.90 7.34 8.75
CA PHE A 69 5.76 6.61 9.29
C PHE A 69 6.22 5.53 10.30
N GLY A 70 7.43 5.00 10.18
CA GLY A 70 7.93 3.91 11.03
C GLY A 70 7.30 2.58 10.65
N LYS A 71 8.07 1.49 10.67
CA LYS A 71 7.63 0.14 10.24
C LYS A 71 6.32 -0.35 10.86
N HIS A 72 5.93 0.19 12.01
CA HIS A 72 4.78 -0.27 12.79
C HIS A 72 3.61 0.74 12.85
N TRP A 73 3.55 1.72 11.94
CA TRP A 73 2.50 2.75 11.91
C TRP A 73 1.06 2.21 11.85
N TYR A 74 0.87 0.95 11.44
CA TYR A 74 -0.41 0.26 11.35
C TYR A 74 -0.70 -0.69 12.54
N LEU A 75 0.30 -0.99 13.39
CA LEU A 75 0.14 -1.84 14.59
C LEU A 75 -0.20 -1.03 15.84
N GLU A 76 0.22 0.23 15.90
CA GLU A 76 0.03 1.09 17.07
C GLU A 76 -1.46 1.40 17.36
N GLU A 77 -2.37 1.15 16.41
CA GLU A 77 -3.83 1.24 16.60
C GLU A 77 -4.46 -0.01 17.25
N ARG A 78 -3.66 -1.01 17.68
CA ARG A 78 -4.15 -2.24 18.34
C ARG A 78 -3.76 -2.35 19.83
N GLY A 79 -3.27 -1.26 20.43
CA GLY A 79 -3.04 -1.13 21.87
C GLY A 79 -4.24 -0.53 22.60
#